data_AF-A0A3M1DMC0-F1
#
_entry.id   AF-A0A3M1DMC0-F1
#
_cell.length_a   1.000
_cell.length_b   1.000
_cell.length_c   1.000
_cell.angle_alpha   90.00
_cell.angle_beta   90.00
_cell.angle_gamma   90.00
#
_symmetry.space_group_name_H-M   'P 1'
#
loop_
_entity.id
_entity.type
_entity.pdbx_description
1 polymer ?
#
loop_
_entity_poly.entity_id
_entity_poly.type
_entity_poly.pdbx_seq_one_letter_code
_entity_poly.pdbx_strand_id
1 'polypeptide(L)'
;MGLLLRVVDRLTEGPRRRKYETLARQIGRPLLPQDGHCGFIILQIDGLAYDHLVQAMEAGYLPYFRRMVREGHWRLSRWCCGLPSTTPAVQAAILFGTQEDVPGFRWYDKARRESFVAKRPAQVQMLQERLKNGRVGILLGGSSYVNMFDGDADLALFTLASIHPRFFFESIRGIGLLLFFLLSPLRVLRVLFLTLTGYLRALWWRFLATVRRRPIRSFGLLSPLLAALVNALFTEAQTFGVILDIYRGVPSIYTNFNAYDEVAHAFGPTDPAAFSMLRDVDRRIRQIDQARQRVLRDPYRRGRPYDLYILSDHGNAPAVPFAWRVGQSLGQFIASQLGDVSLDEVFSRPGYAEAKARYLMDELEALEGRLPPAVARVVRALRRSLDRRVPPDREAEEYDLTRREDVVVRVSGPLAHVYFNVIPRPLDLIEVALLYPHLLDRLMEMEEIGWIVGRAGDRAVVLGPSGGRAVVD
;
A
#
# COMPACT_ATOMS: atom_id res chain seq x y z
N MET A 1 6.16 31.20 -9.93
CA MET A 1 6.21 30.59 -8.57
C MET A 1 7.27 29.49 -8.39
N GLY A 2 7.69 28.73 -9.42
CA GLY A 2 8.76 27.73 -9.31
C GLY A 2 10.19 28.30 -9.19
N LEU A 3 10.36 29.61 -9.42
CA LEU A 3 11.60 30.35 -9.22
C LEU A 3 11.75 30.77 -7.74
N LEU A 4 10.66 31.22 -7.10
CA LEU A 4 10.65 31.63 -5.69
C LEU A 4 10.98 30.46 -4.75
N LEU A 5 10.40 29.28 -5.01
CA LEU A 5 10.73 28.04 -4.28
C LEU A 5 12.19 27.61 -4.51
N ARG A 6 12.74 27.79 -5.71
CA ARG A 6 14.16 27.51 -6.01
C ARG A 6 15.11 28.52 -5.35
N VAL A 7 14.70 29.78 -5.26
CA VAL A 7 15.46 30.85 -4.61
C VAL A 7 15.45 30.69 -3.09
N VAL A 8 14.32 30.28 -2.50
CA VAL A 8 14.23 29.94 -1.07
C VAL A 8 14.97 28.62 -0.74
N ASP A 9 14.94 27.63 -1.62
CA ASP A 9 15.77 26.42 -1.51
C ASP A 9 17.28 26.72 -1.63
N ARG A 10 17.66 27.75 -2.41
CA ARG A 10 19.05 28.25 -2.52
C ARG A 10 19.47 29.10 -1.31
N LEU A 11 18.60 29.96 -0.79
CA LEU A 11 18.91 30.82 0.36
C LEU A 11 18.98 30.05 1.70
N THR A 12 18.50 28.79 1.72
CA THR A 12 18.65 27.87 2.87
C THR A 12 19.83 26.90 2.71
N GLU A 13 20.74 27.15 1.76
CA GLU A 13 22.01 26.44 1.54
C GLU A 13 23.11 26.79 2.55
N GLY A 14 22.78 26.88 3.84
CA GLY A 14 23.73 26.37 4.83
C GLY A 14 24.00 24.89 4.52
N PRO A 15 25.05 24.24 5.06
CA PRO A 15 25.29 22.83 4.79
C PRO A 15 24.06 22.02 5.23
N ARG A 16 23.19 21.64 4.28
CA ARG A 16 21.87 21.04 4.54
C ARG A 16 22.00 19.83 5.45
N ARG A 17 23.11 19.11 5.36
CA ARG A 17 23.48 18.06 6.28
C ARG A 17 23.49 18.48 7.75
N ARG A 18 24.14 19.60 8.14
CA ARG A 18 24.11 20.10 9.53
C ARG A 18 22.68 20.35 10.00
N LYS A 19 21.80 20.84 9.13
CA LYS A 19 20.37 21.00 9.43
C LYS A 19 19.71 19.65 9.72
N TYR A 20 19.93 18.64 8.89
CA TYR A 20 19.37 17.29 9.13
C TYR A 20 20.00 16.59 10.34
N GLU A 21 21.29 16.78 10.60
CA GLU A 21 21.99 16.24 11.77
C GLU A 21 21.50 16.88 13.08
N THR A 22 21.40 18.22 13.11
CA THR A 22 20.83 18.95 14.25
C THR A 22 19.38 18.53 14.47
N LEU A 23 18.61 18.41 13.40
CA LEU A 23 17.23 17.95 13.46
C LEU A 23 17.16 16.53 14.02
N ALA A 24 18.02 15.61 13.55
CA ALA A 24 18.09 14.24 14.04
C ALA A 24 18.39 14.20 15.56
N ARG A 25 19.34 15.01 16.04
CA ARG A 25 19.63 15.15 17.47
C ARG A 25 18.44 15.69 18.26
N GLN A 26 17.75 16.72 17.76
CA GLN A 26 16.60 17.35 18.42
C GLN A 26 15.41 16.39 18.58
N ILE A 27 15.25 15.43 17.67
CA ILE A 27 14.19 14.41 17.73
C ILE A 27 14.64 13.11 18.43
N GLY A 28 15.78 13.13 19.14
CA GLY A 28 16.30 11.97 19.88
C GLY A 28 16.82 10.83 18.99
N ARG A 29 17.24 11.17 17.76
CA ARG A 29 17.72 10.24 16.75
C ARG A 29 19.16 10.58 16.35
N PRO A 30 20.17 10.16 17.14
CA PRO A 30 21.55 10.44 16.81
C PRO A 30 21.95 9.81 15.47
N LEU A 31 23.05 10.32 14.92
CA LEU A 31 23.74 9.67 13.81
C LEU A 31 24.17 8.28 14.22
N LEU A 32 24.09 7.33 13.30
CA LEU A 32 24.60 5.98 13.52
C LEU A 32 26.09 5.94 13.19
N PRO A 33 26.89 5.15 13.94
CA PRO A 33 28.28 4.89 13.61
C PRO A 33 28.38 4.31 12.19
N GLN A 34 29.47 4.64 11.51
CA GLN A 34 29.80 3.99 10.25
C GLN A 34 30.53 2.70 10.55
N ASP A 35 29.93 1.59 10.14
CA ASP A 35 30.48 0.24 10.25
C ASP A 35 31.29 -0.16 8.99
N GLY A 36 31.38 0.72 7.99
CA GLY A 36 32.08 0.47 6.73
C GLY A 36 31.28 -0.32 5.69
N HIS A 37 30.07 -0.78 6.02
CA HIS A 37 29.22 -1.56 5.11
C HIS A 37 28.33 -0.68 4.22
N CYS A 38 28.03 -1.17 3.01
CA CYS A 38 27.04 -0.55 2.14
C CYS A 38 25.64 -0.82 2.68
N GLY A 39 24.83 0.23 2.78
CA GLY A 39 23.40 0.11 3.06
C GLY A 39 22.59 -0.07 1.79
N PHE A 40 21.28 -0.26 1.92
CA PHE A 40 20.37 -0.27 0.79
C PHE A 40 19.13 0.58 1.03
N ILE A 41 18.57 1.08 -0.07
CA ILE A 41 17.32 1.83 -0.11
C ILE A 41 16.42 1.16 -1.13
N ILE A 42 15.28 0.65 -0.71
CA ILE A 42 14.24 0.09 -1.58
C ILE A 42 13.07 1.07 -1.63
N LEU A 43 12.77 1.56 -2.84
CA LEU A 43 11.61 2.40 -3.12
C LEU A 43 10.61 1.57 -3.95
N GLN A 44 9.54 1.10 -3.31
CA GLN A 44 8.47 0.38 -3.98
C GLN A 44 7.46 1.38 -4.58
N ILE A 45 7.05 1.15 -5.82
CA ILE A 45 5.88 1.79 -6.45
C ILE A 45 4.80 0.73 -6.57
N ASP A 46 3.73 0.87 -5.80
CA ASP A 46 2.64 -0.10 -5.73
C ASP A 46 1.93 -0.25 -7.08
N GLY A 47 1.66 -1.49 -7.51
CA GLY A 47 0.82 -1.80 -8.68
C GLY A 47 1.33 -1.37 -10.06
N LEU A 48 2.60 -1.00 -10.20
CA LEU A 48 3.18 -0.50 -11.46
C LEU A 48 3.80 -1.61 -12.33
N ALA A 49 3.04 -2.05 -13.34
CA ALA A 49 3.54 -3.00 -14.33
C ALA A 49 4.72 -2.44 -15.16
N TYR A 50 5.62 -3.32 -15.60
CA TYR A 50 6.78 -2.96 -16.42
C TYR A 50 6.39 -2.17 -17.67
N ASP A 51 5.39 -2.64 -18.42
CA ASP A 51 4.99 -1.99 -19.66
C ASP A 51 4.34 -0.62 -19.39
N HIS A 52 3.63 -0.46 -18.27
CA HIS A 52 3.08 0.84 -17.86
C HIS A 52 4.18 1.83 -17.43
N LEU A 53 5.25 1.35 -16.80
CA LEU A 53 6.42 2.15 -16.48
C LEU A 53 7.09 2.68 -17.76
N VAL A 54 7.27 1.81 -18.77
CA VAL A 54 7.83 2.21 -20.08
C VAL A 54 6.93 3.25 -20.76
N GLN A 55 5.63 2.99 -20.85
CA GLN A 55 4.66 3.93 -21.42
C GLN A 55 4.67 5.29 -20.69
N ALA A 56 4.73 5.30 -19.36
CA ALA A 56 4.77 6.52 -18.57
C ALA A 56 6.07 7.34 -18.78
N MET A 57 7.21 6.66 -19.00
CA MET A 57 8.47 7.33 -19.37
C MET A 57 8.40 7.94 -20.78
N GLU A 58 7.87 7.21 -21.75
CA GLU A 58 7.70 7.66 -23.12
C GLU A 58 6.77 8.87 -23.21
N ALA A 59 5.63 8.80 -22.52
CA ALA A 59 4.65 9.88 -22.40
C ALA A 59 5.13 11.08 -21.54
N GLY A 60 6.33 11.01 -20.96
CA GLY A 60 6.96 12.14 -20.25
C GLY A 60 6.45 12.37 -18.83
N TYR A 61 5.76 11.41 -18.23
CA TYR A 61 5.34 11.47 -16.82
C TYR A 61 6.48 11.18 -15.84
N LEU A 62 7.50 10.43 -16.28
CA LEU A 62 8.66 10.03 -15.48
C LEU A 62 9.99 10.57 -16.06
N PRO A 63 10.18 11.90 -16.11
CA PRO A 63 11.34 12.50 -16.76
C PRO A 63 12.66 12.19 -16.04
N TYR A 64 12.66 12.03 -14.71
CA TYR A 64 13.89 11.68 -13.98
C TYR A 64 14.30 10.25 -14.27
N PHE A 65 13.37 9.30 -14.18
CA PHE A 65 13.63 7.88 -14.50
C PHE A 65 14.16 7.73 -15.93
N ARG A 66 13.45 8.32 -16.90
CA ARG A 66 13.85 8.28 -18.31
C ARG A 66 15.27 8.78 -18.50
N ARG A 67 15.64 9.87 -17.82
CA ARG A 67 16.98 10.45 -17.88
C ARG A 67 18.02 9.51 -17.26
N MET A 68 17.77 8.96 -16.08
CA MET A 68 18.71 8.06 -15.38
C MET A 68 18.95 6.76 -16.16
N VAL A 69 17.91 6.21 -16.79
CA VAL A 69 18.05 5.03 -17.67
C VAL A 69 18.79 5.37 -18.95
N ARG A 70 18.45 6.49 -19.61
CA ARG A 70 19.10 6.92 -20.86
C ARG A 70 20.57 7.28 -20.68
N GLU A 71 20.94 7.89 -19.55
CA GLU A 71 22.32 8.23 -19.19
C GLU A 71 23.13 6.99 -18.74
N GLY A 72 22.53 5.80 -18.68
CA GLY A 72 23.20 4.56 -18.26
C GLY A 72 23.47 4.47 -16.75
N HIS A 73 22.88 5.36 -15.96
CA HIS A 73 23.04 5.35 -14.50
C HIS A 73 22.18 4.29 -13.82
N TRP A 74 21.01 3.97 -14.39
CA TRP A 74 20.11 2.93 -13.88
C TRP A 74 19.85 1.85 -14.93
N ARG A 75 19.71 0.60 -14.48
CA ARG A 75 19.31 -0.54 -15.32
C ARG A 75 17.85 -0.87 -15.06
N LEU A 76 17.05 -0.89 -16.12
CA LEU A 76 15.66 -1.33 -16.07
C LEU A 76 15.59 -2.83 -16.39
N SER A 77 14.97 -3.61 -15.49
CA SER A 77 14.82 -5.07 -15.64
C SER A 77 13.39 -5.49 -15.31
N ARG A 78 12.91 -6.54 -15.98
CA ARG A 78 11.69 -7.25 -15.58
C ARG A 78 12.00 -8.17 -14.41
N TRP A 79 11.03 -8.36 -13.53
CA TRP A 79 11.12 -9.35 -12.46
C TRP A 79 9.76 -10.01 -12.24
N CYS A 80 9.76 -11.25 -11.76
CA CYS A 80 8.54 -11.99 -11.49
C CYS A 80 8.19 -11.84 -10.01
N CYS A 81 7.02 -11.26 -9.74
CA CYS A 81 6.52 -11.06 -8.38
C CYS A 81 5.94 -12.34 -7.73
N GLY A 82 5.76 -13.40 -8.52
CA GLY A 82 5.15 -14.64 -8.05
C GLY A 82 3.62 -14.58 -8.00
N LEU A 83 3.03 -15.70 -7.55
CA LEU A 83 1.60 -15.85 -7.33
C LEU A 83 1.36 -16.13 -5.84
N PRO A 84 0.37 -15.46 -5.20
CA PRO A 84 -0.50 -14.45 -5.78
C PRO A 84 0.23 -13.09 -5.93
N SER A 85 0.01 -12.40 -7.05
CA SER A 85 0.61 -11.08 -7.32
C SER A 85 -0.12 -9.97 -6.55
N THR A 86 -0.01 -9.99 -5.22
CA THR A 86 -0.68 -9.05 -4.31
C THR A 86 0.33 -8.48 -3.32
N THR A 87 0.15 -7.21 -2.91
CA THR A 87 1.03 -6.52 -1.94
C THR A 87 1.41 -7.35 -0.71
N PRO A 88 0.49 -8.02 0.02
CA PRO A 88 0.87 -8.83 1.18
C PRO A 88 1.81 -9.99 0.82
N ALA A 89 1.53 -10.75 -0.24
CA ALA A 89 2.36 -11.91 -0.59
C ALA A 89 3.77 -11.46 -1.02
N VAL A 90 3.83 -10.43 -1.86
CA VAL A 90 5.10 -9.93 -2.39
C VAL A 90 5.93 -9.24 -1.31
N GLN A 91 5.32 -8.41 -0.45
CA GLN A 91 6.06 -7.80 0.66
C GLN A 91 6.50 -8.84 1.69
N ALA A 92 5.72 -9.89 1.95
CA ALA A 92 6.15 -11.00 2.79
C ALA A 92 7.41 -11.67 2.21
N ALA A 93 7.40 -11.98 0.91
CA ALA A 93 8.53 -12.60 0.23
C ALA A 93 9.78 -11.70 0.27
N ILE A 94 9.64 -10.40 0.01
CA ILE A 94 10.77 -9.46 0.03
C ILE A 94 11.32 -9.28 1.44
N LEU A 95 10.44 -9.08 2.43
CA LEU A 95 10.85 -8.66 3.77
C LEU A 95 11.27 -9.82 4.68
N PHE A 96 10.68 -11.00 4.50
CA PHE A 96 10.91 -12.18 5.36
C PHE A 96 11.40 -13.42 4.59
N GLY A 97 11.53 -13.34 3.25
CA GLY A 97 12.01 -14.46 2.43
C GLY A 97 10.98 -15.58 2.22
N THR A 98 9.71 -15.37 2.58
CA THR A 98 8.63 -16.34 2.36
C THR A 98 7.30 -15.65 2.06
N GLN A 99 6.47 -16.31 1.26
CA GLN A 99 5.06 -15.93 1.03
C GLN A 99 4.11 -17.05 1.46
N GLU A 100 4.61 -18.04 2.21
CA GLU A 100 3.79 -19.13 2.76
C GLU A 100 2.62 -18.56 3.57
N ASP A 101 1.47 -19.21 3.44
CA ASP A 101 0.21 -18.81 4.11
C ASP A 101 -0.34 -17.43 3.73
N VAL A 102 0.11 -16.82 2.63
CA VAL A 102 -0.45 -15.57 2.09
C VAL A 102 -1.16 -15.83 0.74
N PRO A 103 -2.39 -16.35 0.75
CA PRO A 103 -3.12 -16.72 -0.46
C PRO A 103 -3.67 -15.53 -1.25
N GLY A 104 -3.61 -14.31 -0.71
CA GLY A 104 -4.03 -13.10 -1.41
C GLY A 104 -4.22 -11.93 -0.46
N PHE A 105 -4.90 -10.90 -0.94
CA PHE A 105 -5.23 -9.72 -0.13
C PHE A 105 -6.37 -9.97 0.87
N ARG A 106 -7.29 -10.89 0.54
CA ARG A 106 -8.39 -11.34 1.38
C ARG A 106 -8.49 -12.85 1.28
N TRP A 107 -8.74 -13.50 2.40
CA TRP A 107 -9.01 -14.94 2.43
C TRP A 107 -9.82 -15.31 3.66
N TYR A 108 -10.27 -16.55 3.71
CA TYR A 108 -10.95 -17.12 4.85
C TYR A 108 -10.08 -18.24 5.44
N ASP A 109 -9.73 -18.13 6.72
CA ASP A 109 -9.05 -19.17 7.48
C ASP A 109 -10.11 -20.13 8.03
N LYS A 110 -10.28 -21.29 7.38
CA LYS A 110 -11.27 -22.30 7.80
C LYS A 110 -10.95 -22.92 9.17
N ALA A 111 -9.68 -22.99 9.56
CA ALA A 111 -9.27 -23.56 10.84
C ALA A 111 -9.67 -22.64 12.00
N ARG A 112 -9.52 -21.32 11.81
CA ARG A 112 -9.96 -20.31 12.78
C ARG A 112 -11.41 -19.88 12.60
N ARG A 113 -12.01 -20.21 11.45
CA ARG A 113 -13.32 -19.74 11.00
C ARG A 113 -13.39 -18.21 10.92
N GLU A 114 -12.30 -17.60 10.49
CA GLU A 114 -12.11 -16.15 10.50
C GLU A 114 -11.79 -15.62 9.10
N SER A 115 -12.33 -14.45 8.79
CA SER A 115 -12.01 -13.75 7.57
C SER A 115 -10.81 -12.84 7.78
N PHE A 116 -9.79 -13.05 6.97
CA PHE A 116 -8.61 -12.23 6.95
C PHE A 116 -8.69 -11.20 5.83
N VAL A 117 -8.39 -9.95 6.16
CA VAL A 117 -8.24 -8.83 5.23
C VAL A 117 -6.93 -8.12 5.53
N ALA A 118 -6.05 -8.04 4.54
CA ALA A 118 -4.75 -7.37 4.59
C ALA A 118 -4.84 -5.84 4.64
N LYS A 119 -5.74 -5.32 5.47
CA LYS A 119 -5.93 -3.91 5.85
C LYS A 119 -6.11 -3.74 7.35
N ARG A 120 -6.50 -4.80 8.07
CA ARG A 120 -6.75 -4.77 9.51
C ARG A 120 -5.42 -4.86 10.24
N PRO A 121 -5.00 -3.83 10.99
CA PRO A 121 -3.67 -3.82 11.61
C PRO A 121 -3.39 -5.02 12.50
N ALA A 122 -4.35 -5.42 13.34
CA ALA A 122 -4.22 -6.59 14.21
C ALA A 122 -3.97 -7.89 13.41
N GLN A 123 -4.68 -8.08 12.29
CA GLN A 123 -4.49 -9.25 11.44
C GLN A 123 -3.14 -9.22 10.72
N VAL A 124 -2.73 -8.05 10.22
CA VAL A 124 -1.42 -7.89 9.59
C VAL A 124 -0.28 -8.16 10.58
N GLN A 125 -0.43 -7.76 11.86
CA GLN A 125 0.53 -8.11 12.91
C GLN A 125 0.60 -9.62 13.15
N MET A 126 -0.55 -10.28 13.35
CA MET A 126 -0.61 -11.73 13.55
C MET A 126 0.04 -12.48 12.38
N LEU A 127 -0.18 -12.00 11.16
CA LEU A 127 0.46 -12.54 9.97
C LEU A 127 1.98 -12.30 9.99
N GLN A 128 2.44 -11.12 10.38
CA GLN A 128 3.87 -10.84 10.48
C GLN A 128 4.57 -11.76 11.48
N GLU A 129 3.98 -11.99 12.66
CA GLU A 129 4.53 -12.90 13.67
C GLU A 129 4.65 -14.34 13.14
N ARG A 130 3.66 -14.77 12.35
CA ARG A 130 3.70 -16.06 11.64
C ARG A 130 4.75 -16.11 10.54
N LEU A 131 4.90 -15.06 9.74
CA LEU A 131 5.91 -14.98 8.69
C LEU A 131 7.32 -14.98 9.28
N LYS A 132 7.48 -14.31 10.42
CA LYS A 132 8.73 -14.29 11.19
C LYS A 132 9.13 -15.71 11.55
N ASN A 133 8.37 -16.45 12.36
CA ASN A 133 8.66 -17.86 12.71
C ASN A 133 10.18 -18.22 12.80
N GLY A 134 10.96 -17.41 13.55
CA GLY A 134 12.41 -17.58 13.71
C GLY A 134 13.30 -16.96 12.62
N ARG A 135 12.74 -16.53 11.49
CA ARG A 135 13.38 -15.69 10.47
C ARG A 135 13.60 -14.26 10.98
N VAL A 136 14.58 -13.59 10.41
CA VAL A 136 14.89 -12.19 10.68
C VAL A 136 14.55 -11.38 9.43
N GLY A 137 13.79 -10.30 9.60
CA GLY A 137 13.43 -9.42 8.49
C GLY A 137 14.63 -8.65 7.94
N ILE A 138 14.58 -8.30 6.66
CA ILE A 138 15.70 -7.61 5.99
C ILE A 138 15.96 -6.18 6.51
N LEU A 139 15.05 -5.62 7.28
CA LEU A 139 15.11 -4.23 7.76
C LEU A 139 15.60 -4.11 9.21
N LEU A 140 16.15 -5.17 9.81
CA LEU A 140 16.74 -5.11 11.15
C LEU A 140 17.74 -3.93 11.29
N GLY A 141 17.60 -3.09 12.31
CA GLY A 141 18.41 -1.88 12.49
C GLY A 141 18.05 -0.72 11.53
N GLY A 142 17.02 -0.91 10.71
CA GLY A 142 16.62 -0.05 9.61
C GLY A 142 15.32 0.71 9.81
N SER A 143 14.75 1.16 8.70
CA SER A 143 13.51 1.94 8.66
C SER A 143 12.53 1.47 7.59
N SER A 144 11.25 1.37 7.96
CA SER A 144 10.11 0.99 7.13
C SER A 144 9.07 2.12 7.11
N TYR A 145 8.61 2.53 5.92
CA TYR A 145 7.67 3.63 5.73
C TYR A 145 6.49 3.25 4.83
N VAL A 146 5.25 3.38 5.33
CA VAL A 146 3.99 3.17 4.58
C VAL A 146 3.88 1.76 3.97
N ASN A 147 4.48 0.77 4.63
CA ASN A 147 4.46 -0.63 4.18
C ASN A 147 3.35 -1.42 4.88
N MET A 148 3.09 -2.64 4.42
CA MET A 148 2.21 -3.55 5.13
C MET A 148 2.92 -4.15 6.34
N PHE A 149 4.14 -4.65 6.15
CA PHE A 149 4.98 -5.22 7.20
C PHE A 149 6.17 -4.33 7.53
N ASP A 150 6.68 -4.43 8.76
CA ASP A 150 7.82 -3.64 9.23
C ASP A 150 9.17 -4.25 8.84
N GLY A 151 9.21 -5.53 8.48
CA GLY A 151 10.45 -6.23 8.11
C GLY A 151 11.49 -6.25 9.23
N ASP A 152 11.07 -6.25 10.50
CA ASP A 152 11.93 -6.09 11.69
C ASP A 152 12.66 -4.73 11.78
N ALA A 153 12.11 -3.67 11.15
CA ALA A 153 12.67 -2.33 11.24
C ALA A 153 12.61 -1.74 12.66
N ASP A 154 13.73 -1.18 13.12
CA ASP A 154 13.82 -0.38 14.36
C ASP A 154 12.87 0.83 14.33
N LEU A 155 12.58 1.32 13.14
CA LEU A 155 11.58 2.35 12.89
C LEU A 155 10.58 1.90 11.83
N ALA A 156 9.35 1.64 12.24
CA ALA A 156 8.22 1.49 11.33
C ALA A 156 7.30 2.72 11.45
N LEU A 157 7.17 3.50 10.39
CA LEU A 157 6.24 4.64 10.33
C LEU A 157 5.14 4.33 9.33
N PHE A 158 3.89 4.44 9.79
CA PHE A 158 2.69 4.19 8.97
C PHE A 158 2.64 2.79 8.37
N THR A 159 3.19 1.79 9.09
CA THR A 159 3.22 0.40 8.66
C THR A 159 2.05 -0.36 9.29
N LEU A 160 1.28 -1.12 8.49
CA LEU A 160 0.01 -1.70 8.97
C LEU A 160 0.21 -2.79 10.06
N ALA A 161 1.33 -3.53 10.06
CA ALA A 161 1.61 -4.60 11.02
C ALA A 161 1.95 -4.13 12.44
N SER A 162 2.26 -2.85 12.66
CA SER A 162 2.97 -2.42 13.88
C SER A 162 2.06 -1.97 15.05
N ILE A 163 0.84 -2.52 15.19
CA ILE A 163 -0.11 -2.09 16.23
C ILE A 163 -0.23 -3.12 17.36
N HIS A 164 0.80 -3.16 18.19
CA HIS A 164 0.51 -2.99 19.62
C HIS A 164 0.48 -1.47 19.90
N PRO A 165 -0.43 -0.97 20.75
CA PRO A 165 -0.45 0.41 21.28
C PRO A 165 0.85 0.86 21.98
N ARG A 166 1.90 0.03 21.93
CA ARG A 166 3.18 0.18 22.60
C ARG A 166 4.28 0.71 21.67
N PHE A 167 4.27 0.48 20.35
CA PHE A 167 5.49 0.72 19.56
C PHE A 167 5.57 2.04 18.74
N PHE A 168 4.45 2.65 18.31
CA PHE A 168 4.51 3.95 17.60
C PHE A 168 4.95 5.09 18.54
N PHE A 169 4.56 5.02 19.82
CA PHE A 169 4.67 6.11 20.78
C PHE A 169 5.48 5.84 22.07
N GLU A 170 5.94 4.62 22.36
CA GLU A 170 7.02 4.45 23.37
C GLU A 170 8.39 4.80 22.79
N SER A 171 8.56 4.73 21.47
CA SER A 171 9.67 5.40 20.83
C SER A 171 9.39 6.91 20.82
N ILE A 172 9.90 7.63 21.84
CA ILE A 172 10.02 9.10 21.90
C ILE A 172 10.43 9.71 20.54
N ARG A 173 11.11 8.91 19.71
CA ARG A 173 11.64 9.20 18.38
C ARG A 173 10.59 9.32 17.28
N GLY A 174 9.42 8.66 17.36
CA GLY A 174 8.34 8.72 16.35
C GLY A 174 7.52 10.01 16.43
N ILE A 175 7.07 10.33 17.65
CA ILE A 175 6.38 11.59 18.01
C ILE A 175 7.23 12.81 17.63
N GLY A 176 8.53 12.76 17.94
CA GLY A 176 9.46 13.85 17.64
C GLY A 176 9.52 14.17 16.14
N LEU A 177 9.45 13.16 15.27
CA LEU A 177 9.44 13.35 13.82
C LEU A 177 8.14 14.02 13.34
N LEU A 178 6.99 13.55 13.84
CA LEU A 178 5.67 14.07 13.44
C LEU A 178 5.43 15.49 13.98
N LEU A 179 5.73 15.73 15.26
CA LEU A 179 5.62 17.07 15.86
C LEU A 179 6.57 18.05 15.18
N PHE A 180 7.83 17.67 14.95
CA PHE A 180 8.77 18.56 14.26
C PHE A 180 8.34 18.83 12.81
N PHE A 181 7.79 17.82 12.13
CA PHE A 181 7.22 17.99 10.79
C PHE A 181 6.10 19.03 10.80
N LEU A 182 5.16 18.92 11.74
CA LEU A 182 4.03 19.83 11.91
C LEU A 182 4.46 21.24 12.35
N LEU A 183 5.57 21.36 13.10
CA LEU A 183 6.13 22.63 13.53
C LEU A 183 6.96 23.33 12.44
N SER A 184 7.21 22.71 11.29
CA SER A 184 7.97 23.31 10.19
C SER A 184 7.05 24.08 9.24
N PRO A 185 7.04 25.44 9.25
CA PRO A 185 6.03 26.22 8.52
C PRO A 185 6.08 26.01 7.01
N LEU A 186 7.29 25.86 6.46
CA LEU A 186 7.49 25.61 5.03
C LEU A 186 6.93 24.24 4.59
N ARG A 187 6.98 23.23 5.46
CA ARG A 187 6.45 21.90 5.14
C ARG A 187 4.94 21.88 5.25
N VAL A 188 4.39 22.52 6.27
CA VAL A 188 2.95 22.70 6.40
C VAL A 188 2.41 23.41 5.15
N LEU A 189 3.05 24.51 4.73
CA LEU A 189 2.66 25.23 3.51
C LEU A 189 2.75 24.33 2.26
N ARG A 190 3.79 23.50 2.17
CA ARG A 190 3.95 22.53 1.08
C ARG A 190 2.84 21.47 1.10
N VAL A 191 2.50 20.92 2.25
CA VAL A 191 1.39 19.95 2.40
C VAL A 191 0.07 20.60 2.00
N LEU A 192 -0.20 21.84 2.44
CA LEU A 192 -1.39 22.58 2.04
C LEU A 192 -1.43 22.81 0.52
N PHE A 193 -0.31 23.17 -0.10
CA PHE A 193 -0.23 23.33 -1.55
C PHE A 193 -0.44 22.00 -2.30
N LEU A 194 0.15 20.90 -1.83
CA LEU A 194 -0.05 19.56 -2.40
C LEU A 194 -1.50 19.09 -2.24
N THR A 195 -2.11 19.38 -1.10
CA THR A 195 -3.52 19.09 -0.82
C THR A 195 -4.41 19.86 -1.78
N LEU A 196 -4.19 21.16 -1.93
CA LEU A 196 -4.96 22.02 -2.83
C LEU A 196 -4.82 21.55 -4.28
N THR A 197 -3.59 21.30 -4.75
CA THR A 197 -3.35 20.85 -6.12
C THR A 197 -3.90 19.44 -6.38
N GLY A 198 -3.83 18.53 -5.41
CA GLY A 198 -4.47 17.21 -5.48
C GLY A 198 -5.99 17.30 -5.53
N TYR A 199 -6.58 18.16 -4.71
CA TYR A 199 -8.03 18.41 -4.69
C TYR A 199 -8.52 19.01 -6.00
N LEU A 200 -7.87 20.06 -6.51
CA LEU A 200 -8.21 20.67 -7.81
C LEU A 200 -8.09 19.67 -8.95
N ARG A 201 -7.10 18.78 -8.90
CA ARG A 201 -6.91 17.71 -9.89
C ARG A 201 -8.03 16.67 -9.82
N ALA A 202 -8.43 16.26 -8.62
CA ALA A 202 -9.57 15.36 -8.42
C ALA A 202 -10.88 15.97 -8.94
N LEU A 203 -11.12 17.26 -8.68
CA LEU A 203 -12.26 17.99 -9.23
C LEU A 203 -12.20 18.06 -10.76
N TRP A 204 -11.02 18.32 -11.33
CA TRP A 204 -10.82 18.35 -12.77
C TRP A 204 -11.09 16.99 -13.43
N TRP A 205 -10.61 15.89 -12.86
CA TRP A 205 -10.91 14.55 -13.35
C TRP A 205 -12.38 14.20 -13.26
N ARG A 206 -13.04 14.60 -12.16
CA ARG A 206 -14.49 14.44 -12.01
C ARG A 206 -15.23 15.19 -13.10
N PHE A 207 -14.87 16.45 -13.34
CA PHE A 207 -15.43 17.25 -14.42
C PHE A 207 -15.24 16.57 -15.78
N LEU A 208 -14.01 16.13 -16.11
CA LEU A 208 -13.73 15.41 -17.35
C LEU A 208 -14.48 14.08 -17.46
N ALA A 209 -14.64 13.34 -16.36
CA ALA A 209 -15.40 12.09 -16.34
C ALA A 209 -16.88 12.34 -16.63
N THR A 210 -17.46 13.40 -16.06
CA THR A 210 -18.83 13.86 -16.38
C THR A 210 -18.98 14.24 -17.85
N VAL A 211 -18.07 15.06 -18.37
CA VAL A 211 -18.10 15.50 -19.77
C VAL A 211 -17.94 14.31 -20.73
N ARG A 212 -17.09 13.34 -20.39
CA ARG A 212 -16.83 12.14 -21.21
C ARG A 212 -17.78 10.98 -20.93
N ARG A 213 -18.84 11.17 -20.14
CA ARG A 213 -19.83 10.15 -19.75
C ARG A 213 -19.19 8.84 -19.25
N ARG A 214 -18.04 8.94 -18.57
CA ARG A 214 -17.41 7.79 -17.93
C ARG A 214 -18.16 7.47 -16.63
N PRO A 215 -18.21 6.20 -16.18
CA PRO A 215 -18.82 5.88 -14.89
C PRO A 215 -18.07 6.64 -13.78
N ILE A 216 -18.79 7.55 -13.12
CA ILE A 216 -18.25 8.34 -12.02
C ILE A 216 -18.55 7.58 -10.73
N ARG A 217 -17.50 7.23 -9.97
CA ARG A 217 -17.70 6.78 -8.59
C ARG A 217 -18.27 7.93 -7.76
N SER A 218 -19.39 7.72 -7.09
CA SER A 218 -20.03 8.75 -6.27
C SER A 218 -19.17 9.06 -5.04
N PHE A 219 -18.59 10.26 -5.00
CA PHE A 219 -17.93 10.79 -3.79
C PHE A 219 -18.59 12.11 -3.41
N GLY A 220 -18.81 12.32 -2.10
CA GLY A 220 -19.18 13.63 -1.56
C GLY A 220 -18.08 14.66 -1.85
N LEU A 221 -18.42 15.95 -1.91
CA LEU A 221 -17.46 17.01 -2.28
C LEU A 221 -16.25 17.12 -1.33
N LEU A 222 -16.40 16.73 -0.06
CA LEU A 222 -15.36 16.85 0.96
C LEU A 222 -14.46 15.61 1.11
N SER A 223 -14.88 14.44 0.63
CA SER A 223 -14.11 13.18 0.71
C SER A 223 -12.81 13.25 -0.11
N PRO A 224 -12.79 13.76 -1.36
CA PRO A 224 -11.57 13.95 -2.14
C PRO A 224 -10.58 14.92 -1.51
N LEU A 225 -11.06 15.95 -0.79
CA LEU A 225 -10.18 16.89 -0.09
C LEU A 225 -9.44 16.19 1.06
N LEU A 226 -10.18 15.38 1.84
CA LEU A 226 -9.57 14.62 2.93
C LEU A 226 -8.57 13.60 2.40
N ALA A 227 -8.94 12.87 1.35
CA ALA A 227 -8.04 11.91 0.70
C ALA A 227 -6.76 12.60 0.17
N ALA A 228 -6.89 13.76 -0.48
CA ALA A 228 -5.76 14.55 -0.94
C ALA A 228 -4.86 15.03 0.22
N LEU A 229 -5.45 15.45 1.34
CA LEU A 229 -4.72 15.89 2.53
C LEU A 229 -3.91 14.74 3.14
N VAL A 230 -4.56 13.60 3.37
CA VAL A 230 -3.93 12.40 3.95
C VAL A 230 -2.81 11.91 3.04
N ASN A 231 -3.06 11.79 1.73
CA ASN A 231 -2.03 11.38 0.78
C ASN A 231 -0.85 12.37 0.71
N ALA A 232 -1.12 13.68 0.71
CA ALA A 232 -0.07 14.70 0.73
C ALA A 232 0.78 14.65 2.01
N LEU A 233 0.13 14.49 3.17
CA LEU A 233 0.80 14.39 4.47
C LEU A 233 1.70 13.15 4.53
N PHE A 234 1.17 11.97 4.23
CA PHE A 234 1.92 10.72 4.26
C PHE A 234 3.08 10.75 3.26
N THR A 235 2.85 11.23 2.04
CA THR A 235 3.89 11.31 0.99
C THR A 235 5.03 12.25 1.38
N GLU A 236 4.73 13.41 1.98
CA GLU A 236 5.77 14.34 2.43
C GLU A 236 6.48 13.81 3.68
N ALA A 237 5.75 13.21 4.63
CA ALA A 237 6.31 12.64 5.85
C ALA A 237 7.25 11.45 5.54
N GLN A 238 6.84 10.51 4.68
CA GLN A 238 7.68 9.38 4.27
C GLN A 238 8.93 9.85 3.52
N THR A 239 8.79 10.78 2.57
CA THR A 239 9.93 11.29 1.79
C THR A 239 10.93 11.98 2.73
N PHE A 240 10.42 12.76 3.67
CA PHE A 240 11.24 13.42 4.66
C PHE A 240 11.97 12.42 5.58
N GLY A 241 11.25 11.41 6.08
CA GLY A 241 11.82 10.36 6.91
C GLY A 241 12.98 9.64 6.21
N VAL A 242 12.77 9.18 4.98
CA VAL A 242 13.80 8.54 4.16
C VAL A 242 15.03 9.45 3.99
N ILE A 243 14.83 10.73 3.64
CA ILE A 243 15.96 11.67 3.48
C ILE A 243 16.72 11.85 4.79
N LEU A 244 16.01 11.99 5.91
CA LEU A 244 16.62 12.11 7.22
C LEU A 244 17.46 10.87 7.57
N ASP A 245 16.93 9.68 7.30
CA ASP A 245 17.62 8.42 7.61
C ASP A 245 18.85 8.17 6.74
N ILE A 246 18.82 8.64 5.48
CA ILE A 246 20.02 8.72 4.63
C ILE A 246 21.10 9.60 5.27
N TYR A 247 20.74 10.77 5.82
CA TYR A 247 21.71 11.64 6.50
C TYR A 247 22.19 11.06 7.84
N ARG A 248 21.37 10.22 8.49
CA ARG A 248 21.74 9.52 9.74
C ARG A 248 22.62 8.30 9.51
N GLY A 249 22.65 7.75 8.29
CA GLY A 249 23.41 6.55 7.96
C GLY A 249 22.74 5.23 8.37
N VAL A 250 21.40 5.20 8.38
CA VAL A 250 20.61 3.98 8.67
C VAL A 250 20.94 2.88 7.66
N PRO A 251 21.21 1.62 8.06
CA PRO A 251 21.71 0.58 7.15
C PRO A 251 20.70 0.17 6.06
N SER A 252 19.43 0.02 6.41
CA SER A 252 18.38 -0.48 5.51
C SER A 252 17.16 0.44 5.55
N ILE A 253 16.65 0.84 4.38
CA ILE A 253 15.50 1.73 4.27
C ILE A 253 14.53 1.18 3.22
N TYR A 254 13.26 1.02 3.58
CA TYR A 254 12.20 0.59 2.67
C TYR A 254 10.99 1.53 2.74
N THR A 255 10.47 1.96 1.59
CA THR A 255 9.23 2.74 1.54
C THR A 255 8.36 2.35 0.35
N ASN A 256 7.03 2.37 0.55
CA ASN A 256 6.06 2.11 -0.51
C ASN A 256 5.30 3.40 -0.92
N PHE A 257 5.31 3.69 -2.23
CA PHE A 257 4.51 4.74 -2.86
C PHE A 257 3.26 4.14 -3.49
N ASN A 258 2.14 4.18 -2.77
CA ASN A 258 0.87 3.56 -3.18
C ASN A 258 -0.09 4.49 -3.96
N ALA A 259 0.27 5.76 -4.17
CA ALA A 259 -0.62 6.75 -4.78
C ALA A 259 -0.98 6.42 -6.24
N TYR A 260 -0.09 5.76 -7.00
CA TYR A 260 -0.38 5.34 -8.36
C TYR A 260 -1.46 4.27 -8.39
N ASP A 261 -1.29 3.20 -7.60
CA ASP A 261 -2.23 2.07 -7.57
C ASP A 261 -3.64 2.49 -7.11
N GLU A 262 -3.73 3.38 -6.11
CA GLU A 262 -5.00 3.96 -5.66
C GLU A 262 -5.81 4.58 -6.82
N VAL A 263 -5.13 5.36 -7.68
CA VAL A 263 -5.76 6.04 -8.81
C VAL A 263 -5.95 5.08 -9.99
N ALA A 264 -5.02 4.15 -10.21
CA ALA A 264 -5.11 3.11 -11.23
C ALA A 264 -6.33 2.20 -10.99
N HIS A 265 -6.62 1.84 -9.75
CA HIS A 265 -7.83 1.10 -9.39
C HIS A 265 -9.14 1.88 -9.60
N ALA A 266 -9.08 3.21 -9.64
CA ALA A 266 -10.26 4.06 -9.85
C ALA A 266 -10.52 4.38 -11.31
N PHE A 267 -9.48 4.65 -12.09
CA PHE A 267 -9.60 5.15 -13.47
C PHE A 267 -9.06 4.19 -14.53
N GLY A 268 -8.26 3.20 -14.13
CA GLY A 268 -7.50 2.31 -15.00
C GLY A 268 -5.99 2.61 -14.95
N PRO A 269 -5.14 1.61 -15.19
CA PRO A 269 -3.70 1.70 -14.94
C PRO A 269 -2.94 2.60 -15.93
N THR A 270 -3.47 2.78 -17.14
CA THR A 270 -2.89 3.65 -18.19
C THR A 270 -3.59 5.00 -18.31
N ASP A 271 -4.56 5.30 -17.43
CA ASP A 271 -5.27 6.58 -17.50
C ASP A 271 -4.31 7.74 -17.17
N PRO A 272 -4.38 8.89 -17.89
CA PRO A 272 -3.59 10.08 -17.59
C PRO A 272 -3.68 10.54 -16.13
N ALA A 273 -4.79 10.28 -15.44
CA ALA A 273 -4.94 10.53 -14.01
C ALA A 273 -3.93 9.71 -13.18
N ALA A 274 -3.84 8.40 -13.43
CA ALA A 274 -2.91 7.49 -12.75
C ALA A 274 -1.46 7.87 -13.10
N PHE A 275 -1.13 8.09 -14.37
CA PHE A 275 0.21 8.52 -14.79
C PHE A 275 0.63 9.86 -14.18
N SER A 276 -0.30 10.77 -13.93
CA SER A 276 0.05 12.02 -13.24
C SER A 276 0.53 11.80 -11.79
N MET A 277 0.10 10.73 -11.11
CA MET A 277 0.63 10.35 -9.80
C MET A 277 2.09 9.90 -9.91
N LEU A 278 2.43 9.17 -10.97
CA LEU A 278 3.82 8.77 -11.24
C LEU A 278 4.74 9.99 -11.37
N ARG A 279 4.24 11.11 -11.89
CA ARG A 279 5.02 12.36 -11.96
C ARG A 279 5.29 13.00 -10.60
N ASP A 280 4.42 12.78 -9.62
CA ASP A 280 4.68 13.17 -8.23
C ASP A 280 5.70 12.22 -7.60
N VAL A 281 5.57 10.90 -7.84
CA VAL A 281 6.53 9.87 -7.38
C VAL A 281 7.94 10.10 -7.95
N ASP A 282 8.08 10.37 -9.25
CA ASP A 282 9.35 10.73 -9.93
C ASP A 282 10.08 11.87 -9.22
N ARG A 283 9.33 12.89 -8.81
CA ARG A 283 9.87 14.03 -8.07
C ARG A 283 10.35 13.65 -6.67
N ARG A 284 9.66 12.75 -5.97
CA ARG A 284 10.07 12.27 -4.63
C ARG A 284 11.29 11.39 -4.70
N ILE A 285 11.31 10.44 -5.63
CA ILE A 285 12.44 9.56 -5.87
C ILE A 285 13.67 10.37 -6.29
N ARG A 286 13.51 11.38 -7.14
CA ARG A 286 14.58 12.33 -7.44
C ARG A 286 15.13 13.03 -6.19
N GLN A 287 14.26 13.49 -5.28
CA GLN A 287 14.70 14.13 -4.04
C GLN A 287 15.53 13.18 -3.17
N ILE A 288 15.10 11.93 -3.06
CA ILE A 288 15.76 10.86 -2.31
C ILE A 288 17.12 10.51 -2.92
N ASP A 289 17.18 10.21 -4.22
CA ASP A 289 18.43 9.87 -4.91
C ASP A 289 19.43 11.04 -4.88
N GLN A 290 18.97 12.28 -4.99
CA GLN A 290 19.84 13.43 -4.80
C GLN A 290 20.36 13.56 -3.37
N ALA A 291 19.58 13.20 -2.34
CA ALA A 291 20.07 13.18 -0.97
C ALA A 291 21.17 12.12 -0.80
N ARG A 292 20.92 10.91 -1.32
CA ARG A 292 21.89 9.81 -1.37
C ARG A 292 23.21 10.22 -2.03
N GLN A 293 23.15 10.79 -3.22
CA GLN A 293 24.34 11.23 -3.96
C GLN A 293 25.11 12.35 -3.23
N ARG A 294 24.42 13.27 -2.55
CA ARG A 294 25.07 14.36 -1.80
C ARG A 294 25.85 13.83 -0.60
N VAL A 295 25.27 12.88 0.14
CA VAL A 295 25.92 12.28 1.31
C VAL A 295 27.19 11.51 0.93
N LEU A 296 27.20 10.90 -0.26
CA LEU A 296 28.37 10.24 -0.83
C LEU A 296 29.47 11.21 -1.28
N ARG A 297 29.09 12.38 -1.83
CA ARG A 297 30.02 13.37 -2.38
C ARG A 297 30.56 14.36 -1.35
N ASP A 298 30.09 14.33 -0.10
CA ASP A 298 30.55 15.24 0.95
C ASP A 298 32.02 14.96 1.31
N PRO A 299 32.95 15.90 1.03
CA PRO A 299 34.38 15.68 1.18
C PRO A 299 34.83 15.71 2.65
N TYR A 300 34.03 16.28 3.55
CA TYR A 300 34.42 16.50 4.95
C TYR A 300 34.00 15.36 5.87
N ARG A 301 32.91 14.66 5.53
CA ARG A 301 32.50 13.43 6.21
C ARG A 301 31.79 12.55 5.18
N ARG A 302 32.41 11.48 4.66
CA ARG A 302 31.62 10.53 3.86
C ARG A 302 30.49 9.97 4.71
N GLY A 303 29.27 9.88 4.20
CA GLY A 303 28.21 9.11 4.86
C GLY A 303 28.22 7.65 4.41
N ARG A 304 27.24 6.87 4.88
CA ARG A 304 27.08 5.47 4.44
C ARG A 304 26.80 5.42 2.93
N PRO A 305 27.49 4.58 2.14
CA PRO A 305 27.13 4.33 0.76
C PRO A 305 25.85 3.50 0.68
N TYR A 306 25.01 3.79 -0.32
CA TYR A 306 23.73 3.09 -0.50
C TYR A 306 23.53 2.61 -1.93
N ASP A 307 23.13 1.35 -2.04
CA ASP A 307 22.52 0.79 -3.23
C ASP A 307 21.04 1.19 -3.28
N LEU A 308 20.61 1.72 -4.44
CA LEU A 308 19.25 2.20 -4.64
C LEU A 308 18.50 1.22 -5.55
N TYR A 309 17.48 0.59 -4.99
CA TYR A 309 16.55 -0.28 -5.71
C TYR A 309 15.21 0.42 -5.84
N ILE A 310 14.67 0.44 -7.06
CA ILE A 310 13.31 0.89 -7.33
C ILE A 310 12.59 -0.30 -7.93
N LEU A 311 11.52 -0.74 -7.27
CA LEU A 311 10.77 -1.92 -7.68
C LEU A 311 9.27 -1.63 -7.64
N SER A 312 8.50 -2.52 -8.24
CA SER A 312 7.06 -2.59 -8.07
C SER A 312 6.71 -3.98 -7.61
N ASP A 313 5.87 -4.10 -6.59
CA ASP A 313 5.43 -5.38 -6.03
C ASP A 313 4.61 -6.20 -7.02
N HIS A 314 3.71 -5.57 -7.77
CA HIS A 314 2.95 -6.25 -8.81
C HIS A 314 2.54 -5.29 -9.93
N GLY A 315 2.01 -5.85 -11.01
CA GLY A 315 1.37 -5.06 -12.07
C GLY A 315 -0.08 -4.73 -11.75
N ASN A 316 -0.72 -4.00 -12.65
CA ASN A 316 -2.15 -3.76 -12.61
C ASN A 316 -2.70 -4.02 -14.03
N ALA A 317 -3.88 -4.64 -14.13
CA ALA A 317 -4.50 -5.01 -15.39
C ALA A 317 -5.83 -4.29 -15.55
N PRO A 318 -6.17 -3.76 -16.74
CA PRO A 318 -7.50 -3.22 -16.99
C PRO A 318 -8.56 -4.29 -16.74
N ALA A 319 -9.50 -3.99 -15.85
CA ALA A 319 -10.57 -4.91 -15.48
C ALA A 319 -11.89 -4.16 -15.35
N VAL A 320 -12.98 -4.86 -15.66
CA VAL A 320 -14.35 -4.39 -15.44
C VAL A 320 -14.91 -5.18 -14.26
N PRO A 321 -15.57 -4.54 -13.28
CA PRO A 321 -16.20 -5.27 -12.19
C PRO A 321 -17.20 -6.31 -12.71
N PHE A 322 -17.11 -7.54 -12.21
CA PHE A 322 -17.99 -8.66 -12.59
C PHE A 322 -19.47 -8.28 -12.54
N ALA A 323 -19.89 -7.63 -11.45
CA ALA A 323 -21.27 -7.19 -11.26
C ALA A 323 -21.77 -6.17 -12.31
N TRP A 324 -20.89 -5.45 -12.99
CA TRP A 324 -21.30 -4.54 -14.07
C TRP A 324 -21.62 -5.28 -15.37
N ARG A 325 -21.01 -6.44 -15.59
CA ARG A 325 -21.27 -7.29 -16.76
C ARG A 325 -22.45 -8.22 -16.53
N VAL A 326 -22.48 -8.87 -15.37
CA VAL A 326 -23.44 -9.94 -15.05
C VAL A 326 -24.70 -9.41 -14.35
N GLY A 327 -24.64 -8.19 -13.78
CA GLY A 327 -25.76 -7.58 -13.05
C GLY A 327 -25.90 -8.05 -11.59
N GLN A 328 -25.08 -9.00 -11.15
CA GLN A 328 -24.99 -9.50 -9.77
C GLN A 328 -23.53 -9.80 -9.39
N SER A 329 -23.21 -9.86 -8.10
CA SER A 329 -21.86 -10.22 -7.65
C SER A 329 -21.53 -11.69 -7.90
N LEU A 330 -20.24 -12.05 -7.83
CA LEU A 330 -19.81 -13.43 -8.04
C LEU A 330 -20.38 -14.34 -6.95
N GLY A 331 -20.38 -13.90 -5.69
CA GLY A 331 -21.01 -14.63 -4.61
C GLY A 331 -22.50 -14.81 -4.81
N GLN A 332 -23.23 -13.77 -5.23
CA GLN A 332 -24.66 -13.88 -5.54
C GLN A 332 -24.93 -14.88 -6.66
N PHE A 333 -24.12 -14.85 -7.72
CA PHE A 333 -24.20 -15.85 -8.79
C PHE A 333 -23.97 -17.26 -8.24
N ILE A 334 -22.91 -17.49 -7.47
CA ILE A 334 -22.61 -18.80 -6.88
C ILE A 334 -23.76 -19.25 -5.98
N ALA A 335 -24.25 -18.41 -5.07
CA ALA A 335 -25.36 -18.72 -4.19
C ALA A 335 -26.62 -19.12 -4.99
N SER A 336 -26.92 -18.43 -6.09
CA SER A 336 -28.06 -18.76 -6.96
C SER A 336 -27.97 -20.16 -7.59
N GLN A 337 -26.76 -20.70 -7.78
CA GLN A 337 -26.56 -22.05 -8.30
C GLN A 337 -26.67 -23.14 -7.22
N LEU A 338 -26.55 -22.75 -5.95
CA LEU A 338 -26.51 -23.67 -4.81
C LEU A 338 -27.87 -23.79 -4.11
N GLY A 339 -28.80 -22.86 -4.37
CA GLY A 339 -30.13 -22.84 -3.76
C GLY A 339 -30.15 -22.05 -2.45
N ASP A 340 -30.76 -22.61 -1.40
CA ASP A 340 -30.91 -21.95 -0.09
C ASP A 340 -29.61 -22.07 0.72
N VAL A 341 -28.64 -21.21 0.42
CA VAL A 341 -27.35 -21.10 1.13
C VAL A 341 -27.15 -19.69 1.67
N SER A 342 -26.55 -19.60 2.85
CA SER A 342 -26.05 -18.32 3.37
C SER A 342 -24.73 -17.93 2.66
N LEU A 343 -24.63 -16.66 2.26
CA LEU A 343 -23.52 -16.11 1.48
C LEU A 343 -22.82 -14.95 2.20
N ASP A 344 -21.59 -15.21 2.64
CA ASP A 344 -20.69 -14.16 3.11
C ASP A 344 -19.79 -13.71 1.95
N GLU A 345 -20.18 -12.63 1.28
CA GLU A 345 -19.36 -11.98 0.27
C GLU A 345 -18.90 -10.60 0.72
N VAL A 346 -17.58 -10.43 0.79
CA VAL A 346 -16.95 -9.14 1.07
C VAL A 346 -16.35 -8.61 -0.24
N PHE A 347 -17.00 -7.58 -0.78
CA PHE A 347 -16.53 -6.80 -1.93
C PHE A 347 -16.10 -5.41 -1.47
N SER A 348 -14.86 -5.00 -1.78
CA SER A 348 -14.32 -3.71 -1.32
C SER A 348 -14.33 -2.62 -2.38
N ARG A 349 -14.54 -1.40 -1.90
CA ARG A 349 -14.16 -0.15 -2.57
C ARG A 349 -12.69 0.15 -2.22
N PRO A 350 -11.77 0.28 -3.20
CA PRO A 350 -10.39 0.67 -2.92
C PRO A 350 -10.38 2.05 -2.28
N GLY A 351 -9.81 2.15 -1.08
CA GLY A 351 -9.82 3.34 -0.26
C GLY A 351 -8.65 3.38 0.71
N TYR A 352 -7.42 3.25 0.21
CA TYR A 352 -6.22 3.37 1.04
C TYR A 352 -6.13 4.74 1.72
N ALA A 353 -6.67 5.79 1.11
CA ALA A 353 -6.80 7.09 1.73
C ALA A 353 -7.71 7.05 2.96
N GLU A 354 -8.86 6.35 2.89
CA GLU A 354 -9.73 6.12 4.04
C GLU A 354 -9.07 5.25 5.12
N ALA A 355 -8.28 4.24 4.72
CA ALA A 355 -7.53 3.40 5.66
C ALA A 355 -6.43 4.18 6.39
N LYS A 356 -5.66 5.00 5.66
CA LYS A 356 -4.67 5.93 6.24
C LYS A 356 -5.33 6.97 7.14
N ALA A 357 -6.52 7.46 6.77
CA ALA A 357 -7.26 8.41 7.59
C ALA A 357 -7.69 7.78 8.92
N ARG A 358 -8.16 6.53 8.91
CA ARG A 358 -8.49 5.76 10.13
C ARG A 358 -7.28 5.51 10.99
N TYR A 359 -6.18 5.03 10.41
CA TYR A 359 -4.92 4.89 11.12
C TYR A 359 -4.52 6.21 11.81
N LEU A 360 -4.61 7.35 11.10
CA LEU A 360 -4.32 8.65 11.69
C LEU A 360 -5.27 8.99 12.85
N MET A 361 -6.55 8.60 12.80
CA MET A 361 -7.48 8.80 13.91
C MET A 361 -7.09 8.02 15.15
N ASP A 362 -6.77 6.73 14.98
CA ASP A 362 -6.38 5.83 16.09
C ASP A 362 -5.13 6.37 16.79
N GLU A 363 -4.16 6.86 15.99
CA GLU A 363 -2.94 7.49 16.53
C GLU A 363 -3.23 8.82 17.26
N LEU A 364 -4.14 9.64 16.72
CA LEU A 364 -4.55 10.89 17.38
C LEU A 364 -5.28 10.60 18.71
N GLU A 365 -6.03 9.51 18.80
CA GLU A 365 -6.69 9.05 20.03
C GLU A 365 -5.67 8.63 21.09
N ALA A 366 -4.66 7.84 20.72
CA ALA A 366 -3.58 7.45 21.62
C ALA A 366 -2.76 8.66 22.13
N LEU A 367 -2.61 9.71 21.32
CA LEU A 367 -1.95 10.96 21.69
C LEU A 367 -2.77 11.81 22.67
N GLU A 368 -4.08 11.75 22.59
CA GLU A 368 -4.98 12.58 23.40
C GLU A 368 -4.70 12.41 24.90
N GLY A 369 -4.39 11.19 25.33
CA GLY A 369 -4.06 10.86 26.72
C GLY A 369 -2.66 11.29 27.19
N ARG A 370 -1.76 11.68 26.27
CA ARG A 370 -0.35 12.01 26.58
C ARG A 370 0.00 13.49 26.39
N LEU A 371 -0.92 14.30 25.87
CA LEU A 371 -0.67 15.69 25.51
C LEU A 371 -1.24 16.68 26.53
N PRO A 372 -0.66 17.90 26.65
CA PRO A 372 -1.23 18.96 27.48
C PRO A 372 -2.68 19.30 27.08
N PRO A 373 -3.55 19.74 28.03
CA PRO A 373 -4.99 19.91 27.80
C PRO A 373 -5.36 20.86 26.64
N ALA A 374 -4.51 21.84 26.35
CA ALA A 374 -4.71 22.76 25.22
C ALA A 374 -4.51 22.06 23.86
N VAL A 375 -3.49 21.21 23.75
CA VAL A 375 -3.19 20.46 22.53
C VAL A 375 -4.16 19.29 22.37
N ALA A 376 -4.48 18.59 23.46
CA ALA A 376 -5.47 17.52 23.47
C ALA A 376 -6.84 17.97 22.95
N ARG A 377 -7.27 19.20 23.26
CA ARG A 377 -8.52 19.79 22.70
C ARG A 377 -8.47 19.94 21.18
N VAL A 378 -7.33 20.39 20.64
CA VAL A 378 -7.15 20.54 19.18
C VAL A 378 -7.13 19.17 18.51
N VAL A 379 -6.41 18.21 19.07
CA VAL A 379 -6.33 16.82 18.60
C VAL A 379 -7.72 16.17 18.59
N ARG A 380 -8.48 16.31 19.69
CA ARG A 380 -9.86 15.81 19.80
C ARG A 380 -10.79 16.44 18.76
N ALA A 381 -10.67 17.74 18.50
CA ALA A 381 -11.46 18.43 17.48
C ALA A 381 -11.12 17.93 16.07
N LEU A 382 -9.84 17.72 15.78
CA LEU A 382 -9.37 17.14 14.51
C LEU A 382 -9.92 15.71 14.33
N ARG A 383 -9.79 14.85 15.36
CA ARG A 383 -10.32 13.48 15.36
C ARG A 383 -11.82 13.45 15.07
N ARG A 384 -12.64 14.24 15.79
CA ARG A 384 -14.09 14.33 15.56
C ARG A 384 -14.45 14.84 14.16
N SER A 385 -13.65 15.73 13.59
CA SER A 385 -13.85 16.25 12.23
C SER A 385 -13.56 15.18 11.17
N LEU A 386 -12.50 14.38 11.40
CA LEU A 386 -12.17 13.24 10.55
C LEU A 386 -13.26 12.16 10.66
N ASP A 387 -13.70 11.83 11.87
CA ASP A 387 -14.66 10.75 12.17
C ASP A 387 -16.00 10.95 11.43
N ARG A 388 -16.50 12.19 11.42
CA ARG A 388 -17.71 12.56 10.68
C ARG A 388 -17.59 12.47 9.15
N ARG A 389 -16.38 12.35 8.61
CA ARG A 389 -16.09 12.47 7.17
C ARG A 389 -15.55 11.20 6.54
N VAL A 390 -14.97 10.31 7.33
CA VAL A 390 -14.55 8.99 6.86
C VAL A 390 -15.76 8.06 6.95
N PRO A 391 -16.25 7.51 5.83
CA PRO A 391 -17.35 6.55 5.88
C PRO A 391 -16.92 5.31 6.66
N PRO A 392 -17.86 4.64 7.37
CA PRO A 392 -17.56 3.39 8.05
C PRO A 392 -17.04 2.37 7.04
N ASP A 393 -15.93 1.73 7.36
CA ASP A 393 -15.39 0.64 6.57
C ASP A 393 -15.97 -0.66 7.08
N ARG A 394 -16.94 -1.22 6.34
CA ARG A 394 -17.54 -2.52 6.64
C ARG A 394 -16.50 -3.65 6.69
N GLU A 395 -15.31 -3.47 6.10
CA GLU A 395 -14.19 -4.42 6.25
C GLU A 395 -13.40 -4.20 7.54
N ALA A 396 -13.40 -3.02 8.15
CA ALA A 396 -12.66 -2.74 9.39
C ALA A 396 -13.52 -2.86 10.66
N GLU A 397 -14.84 -3.00 10.52
CA GLU A 397 -15.74 -3.32 11.63
C GLU A 397 -15.35 -4.65 12.30
N GLU A 398 -15.53 -4.69 13.62
CA GLU A 398 -15.12 -5.76 14.52
C GLU A 398 -15.82 -7.09 14.21
N TYR A 399 -15.25 -8.19 14.68
CA TYR A 399 -15.68 -9.56 14.36
C TYR A 399 -17.19 -9.77 14.49
N ASP A 400 -17.85 -10.10 13.39
CA ASP A 400 -19.16 -10.73 13.44
C ASP A 400 -19.00 -12.25 13.45
N LEU A 401 -18.64 -12.80 14.61
CA LEU A 401 -18.46 -14.25 14.82
C LEU A 401 -19.76 -15.04 14.64
N THR A 402 -20.89 -14.35 14.45
CA THR A 402 -22.21 -14.97 14.23
C THR A 402 -22.45 -15.32 12.76
N ARG A 403 -21.67 -14.77 11.82
CA ARG A 403 -21.75 -15.07 10.37
C ARG A 403 -21.01 -16.36 10.01
N ARG A 404 -21.49 -17.48 10.53
CA ARG A 404 -21.09 -18.81 10.05
C ARG A 404 -21.93 -19.13 8.82
N GLU A 405 -21.47 -18.65 7.67
CA GLU A 405 -22.19 -18.81 6.40
C GLU A 405 -21.66 -20.02 5.61
N ASP A 406 -22.52 -20.62 4.80
CA ASP A 406 -22.27 -21.86 4.07
C ASP A 406 -21.24 -21.65 2.94
N VAL A 407 -21.28 -20.47 2.31
CA VAL A 407 -20.40 -20.08 1.22
C VAL A 407 -19.75 -18.74 1.53
N VAL A 408 -18.43 -18.70 1.53
CA VAL A 408 -17.65 -17.48 1.75
C VAL A 408 -16.91 -17.12 0.47
N VAL A 409 -17.17 -15.93 -0.06
CA VAL A 409 -16.50 -15.41 -1.25
C VAL A 409 -15.65 -14.20 -0.87
N ARG A 410 -14.36 -14.24 -1.24
CA ARG A 410 -13.38 -13.19 -0.95
C ARG A 410 -12.74 -12.71 -2.25
N VAL A 411 -13.14 -11.51 -2.67
CA VAL A 411 -12.71 -10.92 -3.95
C VAL A 411 -11.51 -9.98 -3.74
N SER A 412 -10.46 -10.20 -4.53
CA SER A 412 -9.21 -9.44 -4.54
C SER A 412 -8.82 -9.05 -5.97
N GLY A 413 -9.56 -8.12 -6.56
CA GLY A 413 -9.36 -7.70 -7.95
C GLY A 413 -9.82 -8.80 -8.93
N PRO A 414 -8.97 -9.29 -9.85
CA PRO A 414 -9.31 -10.37 -10.76
C PRO A 414 -9.25 -11.77 -10.11
N LEU A 415 -8.76 -11.87 -8.86
CA LEU A 415 -8.71 -13.11 -8.09
C LEU A 415 -9.90 -13.15 -7.12
N ALA A 416 -10.59 -14.28 -7.05
CA ALA A 416 -11.60 -14.53 -6.03
C ALA A 416 -11.35 -15.91 -5.39
N HIS A 417 -11.37 -15.94 -4.06
CA HIS A 417 -11.35 -17.19 -3.30
C HIS A 417 -12.78 -17.56 -2.90
N VAL A 418 -13.16 -18.81 -3.14
CA VAL A 418 -14.47 -19.37 -2.80
C VAL A 418 -14.25 -20.49 -1.80
N TYR A 419 -14.87 -20.37 -0.63
CA TYR A 419 -14.79 -21.36 0.43
C TYR A 419 -16.18 -21.92 0.72
N PHE A 420 -16.27 -23.24 0.81
CA PHE A 420 -17.46 -23.95 1.24
C PHE A 420 -17.26 -24.42 2.68
N ASN A 421 -18.11 -23.97 3.60
CA ASN A 421 -18.00 -24.21 5.04
C ASN A 421 -18.72 -25.48 5.53
N VAL A 422 -19.14 -26.34 4.61
CA VAL A 422 -19.74 -27.66 4.91
C VAL A 422 -18.80 -28.60 5.69
N ILE A 423 -17.48 -28.42 5.56
CA ILE A 423 -16.43 -29.21 6.25
C ILE A 423 -15.30 -28.26 6.67
N PRO A 424 -14.61 -28.44 7.82
CA PRO A 424 -13.54 -27.54 8.27
C PRO A 424 -12.26 -27.57 7.42
N ARG A 425 -11.94 -28.70 6.76
CA ARG A 425 -10.77 -28.78 5.87
C ARG A 425 -11.05 -28.19 4.47
N PRO A 426 -10.02 -27.81 3.70
CA PRO A 426 -10.17 -27.51 2.28
C PRO A 426 -10.79 -28.71 1.52
N LEU A 427 -11.60 -28.41 0.52
CA LEU A 427 -12.18 -29.41 -0.38
C LEU A 427 -11.32 -29.51 -1.64
N ASP A 428 -11.20 -30.72 -2.16
CA ASP A 428 -10.71 -30.94 -3.52
C ASP A 428 -11.76 -30.56 -4.55
N LEU A 429 -11.32 -30.22 -5.74
CA LEU A 429 -12.19 -29.82 -6.84
C LEU A 429 -13.18 -30.92 -7.21
N ILE A 430 -12.77 -32.20 -7.06
CA ILE A 430 -13.65 -33.37 -7.24
C ILE A 430 -14.73 -33.40 -6.16
N GLU A 431 -14.40 -33.09 -4.92
CA GLU A 431 -15.38 -33.04 -3.82
C GLU A 431 -16.38 -31.90 -4.04
N VAL A 432 -15.91 -30.74 -4.52
CA VAL A 432 -16.78 -29.62 -4.90
C VAL A 432 -17.74 -30.04 -6.03
N ALA A 433 -17.25 -30.75 -7.05
CA ALA A 433 -18.08 -31.23 -8.16
C ALA A 433 -19.14 -32.25 -7.73
N LEU A 434 -18.83 -33.10 -6.74
CA LEU A 434 -19.76 -34.08 -6.18
C LEU A 434 -20.82 -33.43 -5.27
N LEU A 435 -20.41 -32.48 -4.44
CA LEU A 435 -21.29 -31.78 -3.50
C LEU A 435 -22.21 -30.77 -4.19
N TYR A 436 -21.71 -30.12 -5.24
CA TYR A 436 -22.42 -29.08 -5.98
C TYR A 436 -22.42 -29.41 -7.48
N PRO A 437 -23.25 -30.40 -7.89
CA PRO A 437 -23.38 -30.75 -9.29
C PRO A 437 -23.73 -29.52 -10.12
N HIS A 438 -23.13 -29.39 -11.30
CA HIS A 438 -23.29 -28.27 -12.23
C HIS A 438 -22.61 -26.94 -11.84
N LEU A 439 -22.14 -26.74 -10.60
CA LEU A 439 -21.51 -25.47 -10.23
C LEU A 439 -20.29 -25.15 -11.12
N LEU A 440 -19.38 -26.12 -11.26
CA LEU A 440 -18.17 -25.93 -12.07
C LEU A 440 -18.52 -25.71 -13.54
N ASP A 441 -19.48 -26.45 -14.08
CA ASP A 441 -19.92 -26.30 -15.47
C ASP A 441 -20.49 -24.91 -15.71
N ARG A 442 -21.36 -24.43 -14.80
CA ARG A 442 -21.95 -23.08 -14.85
C ARG A 442 -20.91 -21.98 -14.75
N LEU A 443 -19.89 -22.15 -13.90
CA LEU A 443 -18.80 -21.18 -13.81
C LEU A 443 -17.92 -21.19 -15.07
N MET A 444 -17.70 -22.36 -15.68
CA MET A 444 -16.95 -22.50 -16.94
C MET A 444 -17.71 -21.97 -18.17
N GLU A 445 -19.05 -21.95 -18.12
CA GLU A 445 -19.91 -21.34 -19.15
C GLU A 445 -19.80 -19.80 -19.17
N MET A 446 -19.31 -19.18 -18.10
CA MET A 446 -19.20 -17.72 -18.00
C MET A 446 -18.00 -17.20 -18.80
N GLU A 447 -18.25 -16.25 -19.71
CA GLU A 447 -17.19 -15.55 -20.43
C GLU A 447 -16.31 -14.71 -19.48
N GLU A 448 -16.87 -14.25 -18.35
CA GLU A 448 -16.17 -13.45 -17.35
C GLU A 448 -15.18 -14.25 -16.48
N ILE A 449 -15.26 -15.58 -16.47
CA ILE A 449 -14.39 -16.45 -15.67
C ILE A 449 -13.36 -17.10 -16.59
N GLY A 450 -12.12 -16.59 -16.53
CA GLY A 450 -11.03 -17.13 -17.34
C GLY A 450 -10.53 -18.49 -16.84
N TRP A 451 -10.36 -18.66 -15.53
CA TRP A 451 -9.75 -19.86 -14.96
C TRP A 451 -10.37 -20.20 -13.61
N ILE A 452 -10.59 -21.49 -13.37
CA ILE A 452 -10.95 -22.03 -12.05
C ILE A 452 -9.78 -22.89 -11.59
N VAL A 453 -9.25 -22.56 -10.42
CA VAL A 453 -8.12 -23.29 -9.82
C VAL A 453 -8.62 -23.99 -8.57
N GLY A 454 -8.36 -25.29 -8.46
CA GLY A 454 -8.75 -26.10 -7.32
C GLY A 454 -7.69 -27.13 -6.95
N ARG A 455 -7.84 -27.72 -5.78
CA ARG A 455 -6.94 -28.76 -5.28
C ARG A 455 -7.34 -30.14 -5.81
N ALA A 456 -6.38 -31.02 -6.06
CA ALA A 456 -6.58 -32.46 -6.25
C ALA A 456 -5.47 -33.20 -5.51
N GLY A 457 -5.74 -33.59 -4.25
CA GLY A 457 -4.72 -34.10 -3.34
C GLY A 457 -3.62 -33.05 -3.11
N ASP A 458 -2.37 -33.41 -3.42
CA ASP A 458 -1.21 -32.52 -3.27
C ASP A 458 -0.96 -31.65 -4.52
N ARG A 459 -1.78 -31.80 -5.57
CA ARG A 459 -1.64 -31.09 -6.84
C ARG A 459 -2.66 -29.97 -6.99
N ALA A 460 -2.36 -29.02 -7.87
CA ALA A 460 -3.32 -28.03 -8.34
C ALA A 460 -3.90 -28.43 -9.70
N VAL A 461 -5.22 -28.32 -9.85
CA VAL A 461 -5.93 -28.47 -11.11
C VAL A 461 -6.41 -27.11 -11.55
N VAL A 462 -6.09 -26.77 -12.80
CA VAL A 462 -6.52 -25.55 -13.45
C VAL A 462 -7.49 -25.92 -14.57
N LEU A 463 -8.72 -25.43 -14.46
CA LEU A 463 -9.75 -25.52 -15.50
C LEU A 463 -9.80 -24.19 -16.25
N GLY A 464 -9.61 -24.24 -17.56
CA GLY A 464 -9.71 -23.09 -18.44
C GLY A 464 -11.01 -23.09 -19.24
N PRO A 465 -11.23 -22.04 -20.05
CA PRO A 465 -12.39 -21.94 -20.93
C PRO A 465 -12.33 -23.07 -21.98
N SER A 466 -13.49 -23.49 -22.49
CA SER A 466 -13.58 -24.58 -23.51
C SER A 466 -13.07 -25.96 -23.05
N GLY A 467 -13.00 -26.21 -21.74
CA GLY A 467 -12.66 -27.54 -21.18
C GLY A 467 -11.17 -27.85 -21.09
N GLY A 468 -10.29 -26.86 -21.27
CA GLY A 468 -8.85 -27.03 -21.04
C GLY A 468 -8.55 -27.41 -19.59
N ARG A 469 -7.70 -28.42 -19.37
CA ARG A 469 -7.30 -28.87 -18.03
C ARG A 469 -5.79 -28.97 -17.94
N ALA A 470 -5.20 -28.35 -16.92
CA ALA A 470 -3.80 -28.53 -16.57
C ALA A 470 -3.69 -29.02 -15.13
N VAL A 471 -2.76 -29.94 -14.89
CA VAL A 471 -2.38 -30.38 -13.55
C VAL A 471 -0.98 -29.84 -13.29
N VAL A 472 -0.83 -29.08 -12.22
CA VAL A 472 0.42 -28.46 -11.81
C VAL A 472 0.87 -29.16 -10.53
N ASP A 473 2.11 -29.63 -10.54
CA ASP A 473 2.78 -30.23 -9.38
C ASP A 473 3.25 -29.15 -8.39
#